data_AF-A0A936WNG5-F1
#
_entry.id   AF-A0A936WNG5-F1
#
_cell.length_a   1.000
_cell.length_b   1.000
_cell.length_c   1.000
_cell.angle_alpha   90.00
_cell.angle_beta   90.00
_cell.angle_gamma   90.00
#
_symmetry.space_group_name_H-M   'P 1'
#
loop_
_entity.id
_entity.type
_entity.pdbx_description
1 polymer ?
#
loop_
_entity_poly.entity_id
_entity_poly.type
_entity_poly.pdbx_seq_one_letter_code
_entity_poly.pdbx_strand_id
1 'polypeptide(L)'
;MEQEGVKNNSLARLKGYDLVELKDSTRAVQAMEAYFAVQPTDKLLSSDVQYYGRAIALLGNDSLAGEKLLAAARMKERTPTSSRKPDRCSSARLYTKAMEAYKAKVASGKVAVNDWYYLGGIALRAQAYGTADTAWAEYITKQPSIYQGYLGRARANVGLDPEKKTWQAHTYYEEVTRRMKPEEVTKSPSDAEEAYFYLGFYHFYSTKDLTMAKCWFEKVKATNAGTANTKIANDMLLSKDLKDVRAGACELP
;
A
#
# COMPACT_ATOMS: atom_id res chain seq x y z
N MET A 1 -33.12 -25.77 0.02
CA MET A 1 -33.40 -25.86 1.47
C MET A 1 -32.33 -25.07 2.18
N GLU A 2 -32.62 -23.81 2.47
CA GLU A 2 -31.85 -22.98 3.39
C GLU A 2 -31.99 -23.60 4.77
N GLN A 3 -30.88 -24.05 5.36
CA GLN A 3 -30.86 -24.38 6.79
C GLN A 3 -30.75 -23.07 7.58
N GLU A 4 -31.76 -22.84 8.43
CA GLU A 4 -31.78 -21.81 9.45
C GLU A 4 -30.50 -21.89 10.32
N GLY A 5 -29.83 -20.74 10.53
CA GLY A 5 -29.02 -20.55 11.74
C GLY A 5 -27.53 -20.24 11.61
N VAL A 6 -26.91 -20.28 10.42
CA VAL A 6 -25.53 -19.76 10.26
C VAL A 6 -25.53 -18.56 9.32
N LYS A 7 -25.80 -17.36 9.87
CA LYS A 7 -25.34 -16.12 9.24
C LYS A 7 -23.84 -16.27 9.04
N ASN A 8 -23.40 -16.47 7.80
CA ASN A 8 -22.00 -16.64 7.48
C ASN A 8 -21.29 -15.28 7.52
N ASN A 9 -21.12 -14.74 8.73
CA ASN A 9 -20.44 -13.47 8.98
C ASN A 9 -19.00 -13.47 8.44
N SER A 10 -18.41 -14.65 8.24
CA SER A 10 -17.11 -14.81 7.59
C SER A 10 -17.12 -14.34 6.13
N LEU A 11 -18.20 -14.57 5.38
CA LEU A 11 -18.33 -14.07 4.00
C LEU A 11 -18.48 -12.54 3.97
N ALA A 12 -19.25 -11.97 4.90
CA ALA A 12 -19.38 -10.51 5.02
C ALA A 12 -18.04 -9.83 5.33
N ARG A 13 -17.24 -10.45 6.23
CA ARG A 13 -15.87 -10.01 6.53
C ARG A 13 -14.97 -10.06 5.30
N LEU A 14 -14.91 -11.21 4.62
CA LEU A 14 -14.06 -11.40 3.44
C LEU A 14 -14.43 -10.42 2.33
N LYS A 15 -15.73 -10.22 2.08
CA LYS A 15 -16.21 -9.21 1.13
C LYS A 15 -15.68 -7.81 1.45
N GLY A 16 -15.70 -7.40 2.72
CA GLY A 16 -15.14 -6.12 3.13
C GLY A 16 -13.65 -6.01 2.83
N TYR A 17 -12.88 -7.08 3.10
CA TYR A 17 -11.45 -7.11 2.84
C TYR A 17 -11.13 -7.06 1.34
N ASP A 18 -11.83 -7.87 0.55
CA ASP A 18 -11.65 -7.93 -0.89
C ASP A 18 -11.93 -6.58 -1.55
N LEU A 19 -12.96 -5.86 -1.09
CA LEU A 19 -13.28 -4.52 -1.58
C LEU A 19 -12.16 -3.51 -1.28
N VAL A 20 -11.47 -3.63 -0.14
CA VAL A 20 -10.28 -2.80 0.15
C VAL A 20 -9.16 -3.11 -0.84
N GLU A 21 -8.89 -4.40 -1.09
CA GLU A 21 -7.83 -4.81 -2.01
C GLU A 21 -8.15 -4.46 -3.48
N LEU A 22 -9.44 -4.42 -3.84
CA LEU A 22 -9.92 -3.93 -5.14
C LEU A 22 -9.95 -2.39 -5.22
N LYS A 23 -9.47 -1.68 -4.19
CA LYS A 23 -9.48 -0.22 -4.09
C LYS A 23 -10.90 0.41 -4.13
N ASP A 24 -11.96 -0.39 -3.99
CA ASP A 24 -13.35 0.05 -3.87
C ASP A 24 -13.67 0.44 -2.42
N SER A 25 -13.00 1.51 -1.97
CA SER A 25 -12.97 1.90 -0.56
C SER A 25 -14.33 2.35 -0.04
N THR A 26 -15.16 2.93 -0.91
CA THR A 26 -16.54 3.33 -0.58
C THR A 26 -17.39 2.11 -0.22
N ARG A 27 -17.38 1.08 -1.07
CA ARG A 27 -18.15 -0.15 -0.79
C ARG A 27 -17.50 -0.98 0.31
N ALA A 28 -16.18 -0.92 0.44
CA ALA A 28 -15.47 -1.55 1.55
C ALA A 28 -15.94 -1.00 2.91
N VAL A 29 -15.99 0.33 3.07
CA VAL A 29 -16.49 0.96 4.30
C VAL A 29 -17.91 0.51 4.61
N GLN A 30 -18.82 0.55 3.62
CA GLN A 30 -20.21 0.11 3.79
C GLN A 30 -20.31 -1.37 4.20
N ALA A 31 -19.55 -2.25 3.53
CA ALA A 31 -19.55 -3.69 3.83
C ALA A 31 -19.01 -3.97 5.24
N MET A 32 -17.95 -3.27 5.64
CA MET A 32 -17.32 -3.41 6.96
C MET A 32 -18.23 -2.90 8.07
N GLU A 33 -18.92 -1.77 7.86
CA GLU A 33 -19.90 -1.24 8.82
C GLU A 33 -21.09 -2.19 9.01
N ALA A 34 -21.61 -2.76 7.92
CA ALA A 34 -22.66 -3.77 7.99
C ALA A 34 -22.21 -5.04 8.74
N TYR A 35 -20.95 -5.46 8.55
CA TYR A 35 -20.35 -6.57 9.29
C TYR A 35 -20.23 -6.24 10.79
N PHE A 36 -19.71 -5.06 11.15
CA PHE A 36 -19.58 -4.65 12.55
C PHE A 36 -20.91 -4.51 13.28
N ALA A 37 -22.00 -4.17 12.57
CA ALA A 37 -23.32 -4.05 13.17
C ALA A 37 -23.90 -5.38 13.68
N VAL A 38 -23.43 -6.51 13.14
CA VAL A 38 -23.98 -7.86 13.45
C VAL A 38 -22.97 -8.80 14.10
N GLN A 39 -21.68 -8.45 14.10
CA GLN A 39 -20.63 -9.29 14.65
C GLN A 39 -20.45 -9.04 16.17
N PRO A 40 -20.48 -10.10 17.00
CA PRO A 40 -20.14 -9.98 18.42
C PRO A 40 -18.73 -9.41 18.63
N THR A 41 -18.58 -8.47 19.55
CA THR A 41 -17.32 -7.73 19.77
C THR A 41 -16.17 -8.62 20.24
N ASP A 42 -16.47 -9.69 20.96
CA ASP A 42 -15.54 -10.73 21.40
C ASP A 42 -15.01 -11.59 20.24
N LYS A 43 -15.70 -11.59 19.10
CA LYS A 43 -15.32 -12.29 17.87
C LYS A 43 -14.66 -11.39 16.84
N LEU A 44 -14.46 -10.11 17.15
CA LEU A 44 -13.74 -9.19 16.27
C LEU A 44 -12.23 -9.46 16.32
N LEU A 45 -11.64 -9.52 15.13
CA LEU A 45 -10.21 -9.66 14.96
C LEU A 45 -9.57 -8.28 14.82
N SER A 46 -8.29 -8.21 15.23
CA SER A 46 -7.45 -7.04 14.93
C SER A 46 -7.52 -6.69 13.45
N SER A 47 -7.47 -7.69 12.56
CA SER A 47 -7.56 -7.48 11.10
C SER A 47 -8.85 -6.79 10.66
N ASP A 48 -10.00 -7.03 11.32
CA ASP A 48 -11.26 -6.39 10.93
C ASP A 48 -11.16 -4.87 11.06
N VAL A 49 -10.65 -4.42 12.21
CA VAL A 49 -10.48 -2.99 12.48
C VAL A 49 -9.37 -2.39 11.62
N GLN A 50 -8.35 -3.18 11.23
CA GLN A 50 -7.30 -2.75 10.30
C GLN A 50 -7.83 -2.47 8.91
N TYR A 51 -8.56 -3.42 8.33
CA TYR A 51 -9.14 -3.26 6.99
C TYR A 51 -10.10 -2.08 6.94
N TYR A 52 -10.88 -1.87 8.00
CA TYR A 52 -11.73 -0.67 8.10
C TYR A 52 -10.91 0.63 8.16
N GLY A 53 -9.89 0.70 9.01
CA GLY A 53 -9.00 1.86 9.08
C GLY A 53 -8.29 2.16 7.74
N ARG A 54 -7.90 1.11 7.00
CA ARG A 54 -7.32 1.25 5.65
C ARG A 54 -8.32 1.79 4.65
N ALA A 55 -9.55 1.29 4.63
CA ALA A 55 -10.61 1.78 3.74
C ALA A 55 -10.89 3.27 3.99
N ILE A 56 -10.98 3.66 5.27
CA ILE A 56 -11.16 5.05 5.70
C ILE A 56 -9.97 5.93 5.25
N ALA A 57 -8.74 5.43 5.36
CA ALA A 57 -7.55 6.15 4.90
C ALA A 57 -7.57 6.39 3.40
N LEU A 58 -8.01 5.41 2.62
CA LEU A 58 -8.12 5.52 1.16
C LEU A 58 -9.21 6.51 0.72
N LEU A 59 -10.20 6.78 1.57
CA LEU A 59 -11.19 7.84 1.38
C LEU A 59 -10.70 9.22 1.86
N GLY A 60 -9.46 9.34 2.33
CA GLY A 60 -8.85 10.60 2.77
C GLY A 60 -9.22 11.02 4.20
N ASN A 61 -9.91 10.17 4.98
CA ASN A 61 -10.24 10.48 6.37
C ASN A 61 -9.13 10.00 7.31
N ASP A 62 -7.98 10.68 7.25
CA ASP A 62 -6.76 10.26 7.94
C ASP A 62 -6.86 10.25 9.46
N SER A 63 -7.67 11.14 10.05
CA SER A 63 -7.87 11.17 11.49
C SER A 63 -8.56 9.89 11.97
N LEU A 64 -9.71 9.58 11.38
CA LEU A 64 -10.46 8.37 11.74
C LEU A 64 -9.66 7.10 11.40
N ALA A 65 -8.93 7.09 10.28
CA ALA A 65 -8.05 5.99 9.91
C ALA A 65 -6.99 5.72 10.99
N GLY A 66 -6.29 6.77 11.43
CA GLY A 66 -5.29 6.66 12.49
C GLY A 66 -5.88 6.11 13.79
N GLU A 67 -7.08 6.54 14.18
CA GLU A 67 -7.78 6.01 15.34
C GLU A 67 -8.08 4.51 15.22
N LYS A 68 -8.62 4.06 14.08
CA LYS A 68 -8.94 2.64 13.85
C LYS A 68 -7.68 1.78 13.81
N LEU A 69 -6.62 2.24 13.15
CA LEU A 69 -5.35 1.50 13.09
C LEU A 69 -4.69 1.38 14.48
N LEU A 70 -4.75 2.44 15.30
CA LEU A 70 -4.30 2.39 16.69
C LEU A 70 -5.15 1.43 17.53
N ALA A 71 -6.48 1.45 17.37
CA ALA A 71 -7.37 0.53 18.05
C ALA A 71 -7.03 -0.92 17.68
N ALA A 72 -6.85 -1.21 16.39
CA ALA A 72 -6.46 -2.53 15.93
C ALA A 72 -5.13 -3.01 16.50
N ALA A 73 -4.12 -2.13 16.59
CA ALA A 73 -2.82 -2.45 17.16
C ALA A 73 -2.93 -2.93 18.62
N ARG A 74 -3.90 -2.39 19.36
CA ARG A 74 -4.16 -2.68 20.78
C ARG A 74 -5.06 -3.89 21.01
N MET A 75 -5.64 -4.48 19.97
CA MET A 75 -6.49 -5.67 20.09
C MET A 75 -5.64 -6.89 20.48
N LYS A 76 -5.43 -7.04 21.79
CA LYS A 76 -4.99 -8.20 22.60
C LYS A 76 -4.78 -7.80 24.09
N GLU A 77 -4.93 -6.53 24.45
CA GLU A 77 -5.20 -6.09 25.83
C GLU A 77 -6.73 -6.15 26.11
N ARG A 78 -7.12 -6.57 27.31
CA ARG A 78 -8.50 -6.91 27.75
C ARG A 78 -9.63 -5.97 27.23
N THR A 79 -10.75 -6.59 26.89
CA THR A 79 -12.10 -6.04 26.60
C THR A 79 -12.62 -5.04 27.67
N PRO A 80 -13.69 -4.24 27.43
CA PRO A 80 -14.52 -4.09 26.23
C PRO A 80 -14.44 -2.66 25.65
N THR A 81 -15.09 -2.48 24.51
CA THR A 81 -15.48 -1.20 23.89
C THR A 81 -16.13 -0.25 24.91
N SER A 82 -15.32 0.48 25.67
CA SER A 82 -15.72 1.77 26.19
C SER A 82 -15.53 2.74 25.04
N SER A 83 -16.60 3.47 24.74
CA SER A 83 -16.66 4.77 24.08
C SER A 83 -15.44 5.66 24.38
N ARG A 84 -14.28 5.32 23.81
CA ARG A 84 -13.10 6.17 23.91
C ARG A 84 -13.40 7.35 23.00
N LYS A 85 -13.63 8.50 23.63
CA LYS A 85 -13.79 9.78 22.94
C LYS A 85 -12.73 9.87 21.84
N PRO A 86 -13.09 10.28 20.61
CA PRO A 86 -12.13 10.41 19.53
C PRO A 86 -10.95 11.23 20.03
N ASP A 87 -9.75 10.68 19.83
CA ASP A 87 -8.53 11.30 20.31
C ASP A 87 -8.30 12.48 19.38
N ARG A 88 -8.50 13.71 19.87
CA ARG A 88 -8.38 14.97 19.09
C ARG A 88 -6.92 15.30 18.71
N CYS A 89 -6.15 14.28 18.36
CA CYS A 89 -4.80 14.37 17.86
C CYS A 89 -4.83 14.60 16.34
N SER A 90 -3.80 15.25 15.79
CA SER A 90 -3.62 15.31 14.34
C SER A 90 -3.43 13.89 13.77
N SER A 91 -3.78 13.71 12.49
CA SER A 91 -3.56 12.46 11.77
C SER A 91 -2.12 11.97 11.87
N ALA A 92 -1.15 12.88 11.70
CA ALA A 92 0.27 12.57 11.87
C ALA A 92 0.57 11.94 13.24
N ARG A 93 0.08 12.55 14.33
CA ARG A 93 0.27 12.02 15.68
C ARG A 93 -0.44 10.68 15.89
N LEU A 94 -1.60 10.47 15.25
CA LEU A 94 -2.31 9.19 15.32
C LEU A 94 -1.55 8.08 14.58
N TYR A 95 -1.00 8.36 13.40
CA TYR A 95 -0.14 7.42 12.68
C TYR A 95 1.15 7.12 13.45
N THR A 96 1.78 8.10 14.10
CA THR A 96 2.93 7.84 14.99
C THR A 96 2.55 6.92 16.15
N LYS A 97 1.41 7.19 16.84
CA LYS A 97 0.94 6.31 17.92
C LYS A 97 0.63 4.90 17.43
N ALA A 98 -0.02 4.77 16.27
CA ALA A 98 -0.32 3.48 15.67
C ALA A 98 0.96 2.73 15.30
N MET A 99 1.95 3.42 14.73
CA MET A 99 3.25 2.85 14.39
C MET A 99 3.93 2.28 15.64
N GLU A 100 4.05 3.05 16.72
CA GLU A 100 4.69 2.57 17.96
C GLU A 100 3.97 1.36 18.55
N ALA A 101 2.63 1.34 18.51
CA ALA A 101 1.86 0.18 18.95
C ALA A 101 2.10 -1.06 18.08
N TYR A 102 2.21 -0.91 16.76
CA TYR A 102 2.58 -2.01 15.86
C TYR A 102 4.01 -2.48 16.07
N LYS A 103 4.96 -1.56 16.31
CA LYS A 103 6.36 -1.93 16.63
C LYS A 103 6.42 -2.79 17.88
N ALA A 104 5.69 -2.44 18.93
CA ALA A 104 5.57 -3.26 20.14
C ALA A 104 4.92 -4.62 19.84
N LYS A 105 3.87 -4.65 19.00
CA LYS A 105 3.20 -5.89 18.59
C LYS A 105 4.14 -6.85 17.87
N VAL A 106 4.90 -6.36 16.88
CA VAL A 106 5.84 -7.20 16.12
C VAL A 106 7.07 -7.62 16.96
N ALA A 107 7.39 -6.91 18.04
CA ALA A 107 8.43 -7.32 18.98
C ALA A 107 7.98 -8.43 19.96
N SER A 108 6.66 -8.58 20.20
CA SER A 108 6.10 -9.45 21.25
C SER A 108 6.06 -10.96 20.93
N GLY A 109 6.59 -11.40 19.77
CA GLY A 109 6.76 -12.81 19.43
C GLY A 109 5.55 -13.56 18.86
N LYS A 110 4.31 -13.06 19.01
CA LYS A 110 3.09 -13.61 18.35
C LYS A 110 2.70 -12.80 17.13
N VAL A 111 3.59 -12.74 16.14
CA VAL A 111 3.50 -11.87 14.97
C VAL A 111 2.93 -12.63 13.77
N ALA A 112 1.82 -12.16 13.21
CA ALA A 112 1.40 -12.63 11.91
C ALA A 112 2.26 -11.95 10.83
N VAL A 113 2.57 -12.64 9.73
CA VAL A 113 3.37 -12.04 8.64
C VAL A 113 2.81 -10.69 8.18
N ASN A 114 1.48 -10.58 8.11
CA ASN A 114 0.82 -9.35 7.68
C ASN A 114 0.99 -8.20 8.69
N ASP A 115 1.29 -8.45 9.98
CA ASP A 115 1.56 -7.38 10.95
C ASP A 115 2.77 -6.52 10.52
N TRP A 116 3.77 -7.13 9.86
CA TRP A 116 4.90 -6.40 9.26
C TRP A 116 4.47 -5.54 8.07
N TYR A 117 3.61 -6.07 7.20
CA TYR A 117 3.06 -5.31 6.07
C TYR A 117 2.29 -4.07 6.54
N TYR A 118 1.46 -4.23 7.57
CA TYR A 118 0.68 -3.13 8.13
C TYR A 118 1.56 -2.12 8.87
N LEU A 119 2.56 -2.57 9.63
CA LEU A 119 3.54 -1.68 10.23
C LEU A 119 4.21 -0.80 9.16
N GLY A 120 4.62 -1.40 8.03
CA GLY A 120 5.19 -0.65 6.90
C GLY A 120 4.27 0.45 6.40
N GLY A 121 3.00 0.11 6.14
CA GLY A 121 2.02 1.07 5.63
C GLY A 121 1.65 2.20 6.62
N ILE A 122 1.69 1.92 7.92
CA ILE A 122 1.46 2.90 8.98
C ILE A 122 2.69 3.81 9.14
N ALA A 123 3.89 3.22 9.15
CA ALA A 123 5.15 3.95 9.24
C ALA A 123 5.34 4.89 8.04
N LEU A 124 4.96 4.45 6.83
CA LEU A 124 4.99 5.29 5.63
C LEU A 124 4.11 6.54 5.80
N ARG A 125 2.89 6.38 6.33
CA ARG A 125 1.98 7.51 6.61
C ARG A 125 2.45 8.39 7.77
N ALA A 126 3.15 7.81 8.74
CA ALA A 126 3.83 8.55 9.79
C ALA A 126 5.13 9.23 9.31
N GLN A 127 5.48 9.11 8.02
CA GLN A 127 6.73 9.59 7.42
C GLN A 127 8.00 8.99 8.08
N ALA A 128 7.86 7.86 8.76
CA ALA A 128 8.94 7.11 9.37
C ALA A 128 9.53 6.12 8.35
N TYR A 129 10.08 6.65 7.26
CA TYR A 129 10.45 5.87 6.07
C TYR A 129 11.45 4.73 6.35
N GLY A 130 12.41 4.91 7.25
CA GLY A 130 13.34 3.84 7.65
C GLY A 130 12.64 2.69 8.39
N THR A 131 11.64 3.01 9.23
CA THR A 131 10.81 1.98 9.88
C THR A 131 9.94 1.28 8.84
N ALA A 132 9.41 2.03 7.86
CA ALA A 132 8.60 1.47 6.78
C ALA A 132 9.40 0.47 5.91
N ASP A 133 10.60 0.86 5.48
CA ASP A 133 11.49 -0.01 4.69
C ASP A 133 11.85 -1.30 5.45
N THR A 134 12.24 -1.16 6.73
CA THR A 134 12.58 -2.32 7.58
C THR A 134 11.40 -3.28 7.73
N ALA A 135 10.20 -2.75 7.98
CA ALA A 135 9.01 -3.58 8.16
C ALA A 135 8.64 -4.35 6.88
N TRP A 136 8.74 -3.72 5.71
CA TRP A 136 8.50 -4.42 4.45
C TRP A 136 9.65 -5.35 4.04
N ALA A 137 10.89 -5.06 4.44
CA ALA A 137 12.00 -6.00 4.30
C ALA A 137 11.70 -7.31 5.05
N GLU A 138 11.28 -7.22 6.32
CA GLU A 138 10.86 -8.37 7.12
C GLU A 138 9.69 -9.12 6.49
N TYR A 139 8.68 -8.40 5.99
CA TYR A 139 7.53 -8.99 5.29
C TYR A 139 7.96 -9.83 4.07
N ILE A 140 8.84 -9.30 3.23
CA ILE A 140 9.31 -9.96 2.01
C ILE A 140 10.10 -11.23 2.32
N THR A 141 10.78 -11.33 3.46
CA THR A 141 11.47 -12.59 3.86
C THR A 141 10.51 -13.77 3.98
N LYS A 142 9.23 -13.51 4.28
CA LYS A 142 8.18 -14.52 4.44
C LYS A 142 7.26 -14.63 3.23
N GLN A 143 7.07 -13.53 2.50
CA GLN A 143 6.22 -13.46 1.30
C GLN A 143 6.98 -12.88 0.11
N PRO A 144 8.03 -13.58 -0.40
CA PRO A 144 8.92 -13.02 -1.41
C PRO A 144 8.28 -12.87 -2.80
N SER A 145 7.16 -13.54 -3.06
CA SER A 145 6.42 -13.48 -4.33
C SER A 145 5.42 -12.32 -4.41
N ILE A 146 5.18 -11.59 -3.32
CA ILE A 146 4.13 -10.57 -3.24
C ILE A 146 4.71 -9.19 -3.57
N TYR A 147 4.35 -8.64 -4.73
CA TYR A 147 4.94 -7.38 -5.23
C TYR A 147 4.70 -6.19 -4.30
N GLN A 148 3.59 -6.18 -3.55
CA GLN A 148 3.21 -5.08 -2.66
C GLN A 148 4.24 -4.82 -1.56
N GLY A 149 4.98 -5.85 -1.13
CA GLY A 149 6.12 -5.68 -0.22
C GLY A 149 7.22 -4.83 -0.85
N TYR A 150 7.61 -5.16 -2.08
CA TYR A 150 8.65 -4.42 -2.83
C TYR A 150 8.19 -3.01 -3.17
N LEU A 151 6.92 -2.83 -3.53
CA LEU A 151 6.33 -1.51 -3.76
C LEU A 151 6.36 -0.65 -2.49
N GLY A 152 6.08 -1.25 -1.34
CA GLY A 152 6.21 -0.60 -0.04
C GLY A 152 7.65 -0.12 0.21
N ARG A 153 8.64 -0.99 0.01
CA ARG A 153 10.07 -0.63 0.11
C ARG A 153 10.44 0.48 -0.88
N ALA A 154 9.98 0.41 -2.12
CA ALA A 154 10.22 1.43 -3.13
C ALA A 154 9.71 2.81 -2.66
N ARG A 155 8.46 2.89 -2.20
CA ARG A 155 7.85 4.11 -1.65
C ARG A 155 8.60 4.65 -0.42
N ALA A 156 9.01 3.77 0.49
CA ALA A 156 9.81 4.15 1.65
C ALA A 156 11.18 4.74 1.22
N ASN A 157 11.84 4.11 0.24
CA ASN A 157 13.14 4.56 -0.25
C ASN A 157 13.07 5.88 -1.04
N VAL A 158 11.94 6.16 -1.71
CA VAL A 158 11.66 7.50 -2.25
C VAL A 158 11.56 8.54 -1.13
N GLY A 159 10.88 8.20 -0.02
CA GLY A 159 10.80 9.09 1.15
C GLY A 159 12.15 9.31 1.84
N LEU A 160 13.06 8.33 1.80
CA LEU A 160 14.44 8.44 2.29
C LEU A 160 15.35 9.27 1.38
N ASP A 161 14.97 9.48 0.11
CA ASP A 161 15.74 10.24 -0.88
C ASP A 161 14.89 11.38 -1.48
N PRO A 162 14.46 12.37 -0.66
CA PRO A 162 13.55 13.43 -1.12
C PRO A 162 14.16 14.30 -2.24
N GLU A 163 15.49 14.42 -2.25
CA GLU A 163 16.24 15.19 -3.24
C GLU A 163 16.62 14.36 -4.49
N LYS A 164 16.24 13.07 -4.55
CA LYS A 164 16.53 12.14 -5.65
C LYS A 164 18.02 12.11 -6.01
N LYS A 165 18.88 12.08 -5.00
CA LYS A 165 20.35 12.06 -5.15
C LYS A 165 20.86 10.67 -5.52
N THR A 166 20.29 9.65 -4.91
CA THR A 166 20.78 8.26 -5.00
C THR A 166 19.97 7.42 -5.96
N TRP A 167 18.69 7.74 -6.13
CA TRP A 167 17.73 6.91 -6.86
C TRP A 167 17.62 5.48 -6.34
N GLN A 168 17.96 5.23 -5.06
CA GLN A 168 18.04 3.89 -4.49
C GLN A 168 16.74 3.08 -4.54
N ALA A 169 15.59 3.73 -4.75
CA ALA A 169 14.32 3.04 -4.93
C ALA A 169 14.21 2.27 -6.27
N HIS A 170 15.10 2.53 -7.24
CA HIS A 170 15.06 1.88 -8.56
C HIS A 170 15.05 0.36 -8.41
N THR A 171 15.96 -0.21 -7.62
CA THR A 171 16.05 -1.67 -7.42
C THR A 171 14.72 -2.27 -6.95
N TYR A 172 14.01 -1.61 -6.04
CA TYR A 172 12.73 -2.10 -5.55
C TYR A 172 11.61 -1.95 -6.57
N TYR A 173 11.62 -0.90 -7.39
CA TYR A 173 10.67 -0.77 -8.50
C TYR A 173 10.93 -1.79 -9.61
N GLU A 174 12.18 -2.11 -9.92
CA GLU A 174 12.50 -3.24 -10.81
C GLU A 174 11.91 -4.54 -10.25
N GLU A 175 12.10 -4.80 -8.95
CA GLU A 175 11.56 -6.00 -8.29
C GLU A 175 10.03 -6.06 -8.31
N VAL A 176 9.34 -4.91 -8.25
CA VAL A 176 7.90 -4.82 -8.51
C VAL A 176 7.58 -5.29 -9.92
N THR A 177 8.27 -4.76 -10.93
CA THR A 177 8.01 -5.14 -12.32
C THR A 177 8.34 -6.61 -12.63
N ARG A 178 9.33 -7.20 -11.95
CA ARG A 178 9.66 -8.64 -12.08
C ARG A 178 8.58 -9.55 -11.46
N ARG A 179 7.86 -9.07 -10.44
CA ARG A 179 6.93 -9.90 -9.64
C ARG A 179 5.47 -9.71 -9.97
N MET A 180 5.09 -8.54 -10.47
CA MET A 180 3.70 -8.31 -10.87
C MET A 180 3.32 -9.26 -11.99
N LYS A 181 2.28 -10.06 -11.74
CA LYS A 181 1.69 -10.92 -12.77
C LYS A 181 0.82 -10.09 -13.72
N PRO A 182 0.58 -10.55 -14.96
CA PRO A 182 -0.29 -9.84 -15.91
C PRO A 182 -1.67 -9.50 -15.33
N GLU A 183 -2.27 -10.41 -14.55
CA GLU A 183 -3.58 -10.19 -13.94
C GLU A 183 -3.54 -9.10 -12.86
N GLU A 184 -2.41 -8.97 -12.16
CA GLU A 184 -2.19 -7.93 -11.14
C GLU A 184 -1.96 -6.57 -11.78
N VAL A 185 -1.24 -6.52 -12.92
CA VAL A 185 -1.10 -5.30 -13.72
C VAL A 185 -2.46 -4.80 -14.18
N THR A 186 -3.36 -5.70 -14.63
CA THR A 186 -4.73 -5.31 -15.01
C THR A 186 -5.58 -4.87 -13.82
N LYS A 187 -5.46 -5.54 -12.66
CA LYS A 187 -6.25 -5.21 -11.46
C LYS A 187 -5.77 -3.95 -10.74
N SER A 188 -4.46 -3.70 -10.78
CA SER A 188 -3.80 -2.57 -10.10
C SER A 188 -2.87 -1.83 -11.06
N PRO A 189 -3.40 -1.25 -12.17
CA PRO A 189 -2.59 -0.61 -13.19
C PRO A 189 -1.82 0.60 -12.63
N SER A 190 -2.35 1.27 -11.61
CA SER A 190 -1.67 2.38 -10.92
C SER A 190 -0.38 1.96 -10.23
N ASP A 191 -0.30 0.75 -9.68
CA ASP A 191 0.91 0.27 -9.01
C ASP A 191 2.02 -0.05 -10.03
N ALA A 192 1.65 -0.69 -11.15
CA ALA A 192 2.56 -0.94 -12.26
C ALA A 192 3.04 0.37 -12.90
N GLU A 193 2.12 1.31 -13.10
CA GLU A 193 2.41 2.63 -13.65
C GLU A 193 3.39 3.42 -12.77
N GLU A 194 3.22 3.39 -11.45
CA GLU A 194 4.15 4.02 -10.50
C GLU A 194 5.57 3.48 -10.66
N ALA A 195 5.73 2.15 -10.79
CA ALA A 195 7.02 1.52 -11.00
C ALA A 195 7.66 1.92 -12.33
N TYR A 196 6.92 1.81 -13.43
CA TYR A 196 7.41 2.20 -14.76
C TYR A 196 7.76 3.69 -14.82
N PHE A 197 6.95 4.53 -14.19
CA PHE A 197 7.18 5.97 -14.14
C PHE A 197 8.47 6.32 -13.41
N TYR A 198 8.72 5.70 -12.26
CA TYR A 198 9.96 5.90 -11.52
C TYR A 198 11.17 5.44 -12.34
N LEU A 199 11.11 4.25 -12.95
CA LEU A 199 12.20 3.71 -13.77
C LEU A 199 12.49 4.58 -15.00
N GLY A 200 11.45 5.12 -15.65
CA GLY A 200 11.61 6.07 -16.75
C GLY A 200 12.41 7.30 -16.35
N PHE A 201 12.09 7.90 -15.21
CA PHE A 201 12.83 9.05 -14.69
C PHE A 201 14.21 8.70 -14.14
N TYR A 202 14.38 7.52 -13.55
CA TYR A 202 15.69 7.01 -13.14
C TYR A 202 16.62 6.94 -14.34
N HIS A 203 16.18 6.31 -15.43
CA HIS A 203 17.01 6.22 -16.62
C HIS A 203 17.25 7.60 -17.26
N PHE A 204 16.23 8.45 -17.31
CA PHE A 204 16.33 9.80 -17.88
C PHE A 204 17.31 10.70 -17.11
N TYR A 205 17.25 10.71 -15.78
CA TYR A 205 18.04 11.64 -14.97
C TYR A 205 19.32 11.05 -14.42
N SER A 206 19.31 9.81 -13.92
CA SER A 206 20.45 9.19 -13.25
C SER A 206 21.41 8.56 -14.24
N THR A 207 20.95 7.60 -15.06
CA THR A 207 21.83 6.88 -16.00
C THR A 207 22.05 7.61 -17.33
N LYS A 208 21.17 8.56 -17.66
CA LYS A 208 21.10 9.25 -18.97
C LYS A 208 20.83 8.32 -20.16
N ASP A 209 20.34 7.10 -19.92
CA ASP A 209 19.90 6.20 -20.97
C ASP A 209 18.50 6.59 -21.45
N LEU A 210 18.45 7.41 -22.50
CA LEU A 210 17.19 7.88 -23.08
C LEU A 210 16.41 6.76 -23.78
N THR A 211 17.07 5.70 -24.24
CA THR A 211 16.41 4.57 -24.91
C THR A 211 15.62 3.74 -23.91
N MET A 212 16.22 3.49 -22.73
CA MET A 212 15.56 2.85 -21.60
C MET A 212 14.49 3.75 -20.99
N ALA A 213 14.78 5.04 -20.81
CA ALA A 213 13.80 6.00 -20.32
C ALA A 213 12.54 6.01 -21.19
N LYS A 214 12.71 6.10 -22.52
CA LYS A 214 11.60 6.06 -23.47
C LYS A 214 10.79 4.77 -23.35
N CYS A 215 11.47 3.62 -23.27
CA CYS A 215 10.79 2.34 -23.15
C CYS A 215 9.89 2.29 -21.89
N TRP A 216 10.37 2.76 -20.74
CA TRP A 216 9.57 2.78 -19.51
C TRP A 216 8.41 3.77 -19.57
N PHE A 217 8.60 4.95 -20.16
CA PHE A 217 7.49 5.88 -20.39
C PHE A 217 6.44 5.33 -21.38
N GLU A 218 6.86 4.56 -22.39
CA GLU A 218 5.93 3.84 -23.27
C GLU A 218 5.14 2.76 -22.51
N LYS A 219 5.75 2.05 -21.56
CA LYS A 219 5.02 1.14 -20.66
C LYS A 219 4.00 1.87 -19.78
N VAL A 220 4.31 3.07 -19.27
CA VAL A 220 3.33 3.92 -18.58
C VAL A 220 2.16 4.24 -19.51
N LYS A 221 2.45 4.73 -20.72
CA LYS A 221 1.42 5.04 -21.72
C LYS A 221 0.56 3.83 -22.10
N ALA A 222 1.15 2.64 -22.21
CA ALA A 222 0.43 1.41 -22.53
C ALA A 222 -0.44 0.94 -21.35
N THR A 223 0.04 1.11 -20.11
CA THR A 223 -0.70 0.75 -18.89
C THR A 223 -1.88 1.68 -18.66
N ASN A 224 -1.69 2.99 -18.90
CA ASN A 224 -2.70 4.04 -18.84
C ASN A 224 -3.65 3.91 -17.64
N ALA A 225 -3.14 4.11 -16.43
CA ALA A 225 -3.98 4.08 -15.23
C ALA A 225 -4.82 5.36 -15.07
N GLY A 226 -4.74 6.31 -16.01
CA GLY A 226 -5.46 7.59 -15.98
C GLY A 226 -4.98 8.53 -14.86
N THR A 227 -3.77 8.32 -14.32
CA THR A 227 -3.24 9.14 -13.22
C THR A 227 -2.47 10.35 -13.74
N ALA A 228 -2.01 11.20 -12.82
CA ALA A 228 -1.07 12.27 -13.17
C ALA A 228 0.23 11.74 -13.82
N ASN A 229 0.69 10.55 -13.43
CA ASN A 229 1.87 9.91 -14.01
C ASN A 229 1.64 9.57 -15.49
N THR A 230 0.45 9.09 -15.85
CA THR A 230 0.06 8.85 -17.25
C THR A 230 0.25 10.11 -18.09
N LYS A 231 -0.26 11.25 -17.60
CA LYS A 231 -0.17 12.53 -18.33
C LYS A 231 1.29 12.96 -18.48
N ILE A 232 2.04 12.96 -17.38
CA ILE A 232 3.45 13.38 -17.39
C ILE A 232 4.28 12.51 -18.32
N ALA A 233 4.09 11.18 -18.31
CA ALA A 233 4.79 10.28 -19.20
C ALA A 233 4.46 10.54 -20.68
N ASN A 234 3.19 10.81 -21.01
CA ASN A 234 2.81 11.18 -22.36
C ASN A 234 3.47 12.47 -22.81
N ASP A 235 3.54 13.48 -21.94
CA ASP A 235 4.22 14.75 -22.23
C ASP A 235 5.74 14.53 -22.42
N MET A 236 6.36 13.68 -21.59
CA MET A 236 7.77 13.30 -21.73
C MET A 236 8.05 12.61 -23.07
N LEU A 237 7.18 11.71 -23.53
CA LEU A 237 7.34 11.04 -24.82
C LEU A 237 7.28 12.00 -26.02
N LEU A 238 6.59 13.13 -25.88
CA LEU A 238 6.50 14.20 -26.90
C LEU A 238 7.61 15.25 -26.76
N SER A 239 8.40 15.18 -25.69
CA SER A 239 9.49 16.13 -25.44
C SER A 239 10.57 16.05 -26.52
N LYS A 240 11.32 17.14 -26.66
CA LYS A 240 12.45 17.25 -27.59
C LYS A 240 13.49 16.15 -27.34
N ASP A 241 13.61 15.73 -26.09
CA ASP A 241 14.63 14.77 -25.64
C ASP A 241 14.27 13.33 -26.00
N LEU A 242 12.98 12.99 -26.13
CA LEU A 242 12.54 11.60 -26.35
C LEU A 242 11.76 11.37 -27.66
N LYS A 243 11.21 12.40 -28.30
CA LYS A 243 10.33 12.25 -29.48
C LYS A 243 11.00 11.44 -30.62
N ASP A 244 12.28 11.68 -30.87
CA ASP A 244 13.05 11.07 -31.95
C ASP A 244 13.93 9.89 -31.49
N VAL A 245 13.93 9.58 -30.19
CA VAL A 245 14.69 8.45 -29.62
C VAL A 245 13.97 7.15 -29.96
N ARG A 246 14.70 6.09 -30.29
CA ARG A 246 14.12 4.74 -30.42
C ARG A 246 14.07 4.09 -29.04
N ALA A 247 12.92 3.51 -28.67
CA ALA A 247 12.77 2.79 -27.41
C ALA A 247 13.66 1.54 -27.38
N GLY A 248 14.30 1.29 -26.23
CA GLY A 248 15.00 0.05 -25.93
C GLY A 248 14.05 -1.10 -25.55
N ALA A 249 14.58 -2.18 -24.98
CA ALA A 249 13.81 -3.39 -24.64
C ALA A 249 13.24 -3.41 -23.21
N CYS A 250 13.45 -2.36 -22.40
CA CYS A 250 13.11 -2.34 -20.96
C CYS A 250 13.67 -3.57 -20.22
N GLU A 251 14.85 -4.04 -20.63
CA GLU A 251 15.50 -5.17 -19.98
C GLU A 251 16.00 -4.73 -18.61
N LEU A 252 15.59 -5.49 -17.61
CA LEU A 252 16.06 -5.29 -16.24
C LEU A 252 17.38 -6.05 -16.07
N PRO A 253 18.33 -5.49 -15.30
CA PRO A 253 19.59 -6.15 -14.99
C PRO A 253 19.41 -7.45 -14.18
#